data_AF-A0A316ET92-F1
#
_entry.id   AF-A0A316ET92-F1
#
_cell.length_a   1.000
_cell.length_b   1.000
_cell.length_c   1.000
_cell.angle_alpha   90.00
_cell.angle_beta   90.00
_cell.angle_gamma   90.00
#
_symmetry.space_group_name_H-M   'P 1'
#
loop_
_entity.id
_entity.type
_entity.pdbx_description
1 polymer ?
#
loop_
_entity_poly.entity_id
_entity_poly.type
_entity_poly.pdbx_seq_one_letter_code
_entity_poly.pdbx_strand_id
1 'polypeptide(L)'
;MGHPASMSVIAAAAAGGMLLVAPAPAYAAPCPAAWQSTMVYATPGALVAYNGRVYQNKWWTQGNVPGTEQWGPWEDKGECTGGASPSPSPSPSPSPSPSPSPSPSPTPAPAPSPTPTPTPAPTPAPTPAPSPAPSPAKTKPGCYAPWSATSIYNENNVASYQAKNYRAKWWAQGTTPTSGDPWAVIEDCDPAKVAPPAPTPTPVPTPAPAPVPPDVPIPTRAQAEQVEKDLTNTPTFAAIKQMIRTADNAIVDATDAGKASNPVNVQRVEKIVNAAKWEFLFPRRDPSYTYRAFLQAIAKFPAVCADYKDGRDAEAICRKTLATMFAHFAQETGEHDIHSSTPEFRQGLHWVREMGCSETGDGCGYNAECDPNIWQGQLYVCGKNADGSFRKYYGRGAKQLSYNYNYGQFSQVMYGKPTILLDNPDSVASTWLNLASAVFFFVYPQPPKPSMQAVIDGSWQPNATDQSSGLVPGFGVTTMIINGGVECGGNTEVAQSLNRIKYYKSFAAELNVPVPDSEKLGCTGMKQFSDQGSAAADTTWVKDWHDGMAYRCMLVNYQEKFSALIPGDYVKCVENEWGVKLK
;
A
#
# COMPACT_ATOMS: atom_id res chain seq x y z
N MET A 1 -31.41 67.46 39.93
CA MET A 1 -30.50 67.07 41.02
C MET A 1 -29.51 66.07 40.44
N GLY A 2 -28.20 66.38 40.48
CA GLY A 2 -27.13 65.44 40.13
C GLY A 2 -26.59 65.46 38.69
N HIS A 3 -26.07 66.59 38.22
CA HIS A 3 -24.84 66.65 37.40
C HIS A 3 -23.64 66.80 38.37
N PRO A 4 -22.35 66.63 37.99
CA PRO A 4 -21.73 66.79 36.65
C PRO A 4 -20.73 65.63 36.31
N ALA A 5 -19.94 65.56 35.24
CA ALA A 5 -19.34 66.60 34.42
C ALA A 5 -18.96 66.10 33.01
N SER A 6 -19.09 67.04 32.09
CA SER A 6 -18.69 67.08 30.68
C SER A 6 -17.19 66.81 30.45
N MET A 7 -16.83 66.41 29.23
CA MET A 7 -16.05 67.32 28.36
C MET A 7 -15.96 66.88 26.89
N SER A 8 -16.26 67.89 26.08
CA SER A 8 -16.06 68.19 24.67
C SER A 8 -15.07 67.41 23.80
N VAL A 9 -15.54 67.25 22.56
CA VAL A 9 -14.80 67.04 21.32
C VAL A 9 -13.85 68.21 21.02
N ILE A 10 -12.59 67.90 20.73
CA ILE A 10 -11.72 68.73 19.89
C ILE A 10 -11.08 67.79 18.85
N ALA A 11 -11.37 68.04 17.58
CA ALA A 11 -10.66 67.45 16.45
C ALA A 11 -9.46 68.34 16.10
N ALA A 12 -8.26 67.76 15.97
CA ALA A 12 -7.15 68.38 15.25
C ALA A 12 -6.15 67.32 14.73
N ALA A 13 -6.00 67.33 13.40
CA ALA A 13 -4.83 67.00 12.58
C ALA A 13 -4.08 65.67 12.79
N ALA A 14 -4.23 64.79 11.79
CA ALA A 14 -3.39 63.62 11.56
C ALA A 14 -1.98 64.01 11.10
N ALA A 15 -0.97 63.53 11.83
CA ALA A 15 0.41 63.43 11.37
C ALA A 15 0.86 61.97 11.53
N GLY A 16 1.40 61.42 10.45
CA GLY A 16 1.78 60.02 10.32
C GLY A 16 2.90 59.60 11.28
N GLY A 17 2.74 58.39 11.83
CA GLY A 17 3.77 57.66 12.55
C GLY A 17 3.50 56.18 12.35
N MET A 18 4.22 55.57 11.42
CA MET A 18 4.20 54.13 11.14
C MET A 18 4.81 53.43 12.35
N LEU A 19 3.98 52.88 13.24
CA LEU A 19 4.46 51.95 14.28
C LEU A 19 4.90 50.66 13.58
N LEU A 20 6.21 50.48 13.49
CA LEU A 20 6.82 49.18 13.26
C LEU A 20 6.43 48.26 14.43
N VAL A 21 5.45 47.39 14.21
CA VAL A 21 5.26 46.22 15.06
C VAL A 21 6.45 45.31 14.78
N ALA A 22 7.44 45.32 15.69
CA ALA A 22 8.48 44.31 15.70
C ALA A 22 7.82 42.92 15.82
N PRO A 23 8.22 41.92 15.00
CA PRO A 23 7.74 40.57 15.21
C PRO A 23 8.20 40.11 16.59
N ALA A 24 7.26 39.60 17.38
CA ALA A 24 7.56 38.96 18.64
C ALA A 24 8.61 37.84 18.40
N PRO A 25 9.61 37.67 19.29
CA PRO A 25 10.53 36.56 19.17
C PRO A 25 9.75 35.25 19.33
N ALA A 26 9.90 34.33 18.37
CA ALA A 26 9.38 32.98 18.48
C ALA A 26 10.07 32.27 19.67
N TYR A 27 9.46 32.34 20.85
CA TYR A 27 9.80 31.47 21.97
C TYR A 27 9.27 30.07 21.60
N ALA A 28 10.12 29.24 20.99
CA ALA A 28 9.85 27.81 20.86
C ALA A 28 9.79 27.19 22.26
N ALA A 29 8.73 26.43 22.56
CA ALA A 29 8.57 25.77 23.85
C ALA A 29 9.70 24.75 24.10
N PRO A 30 10.09 24.50 25.36
CA PRO A 30 11.09 23.48 25.68
C PRO A 30 10.61 22.08 25.29
N CYS A 31 11.51 21.25 24.76
CA CYS A 31 11.18 19.88 24.34
C CYS A 31 10.67 19.01 25.51
N PRO A 32 9.65 18.15 25.30
CA PRO A 32 9.26 17.12 26.24
C PRO A 32 10.31 15.98 26.30
N ALA A 33 10.08 14.96 27.11
CA ALA A 33 11.01 13.83 27.27
C ALA A 33 11.34 13.16 25.91
N ALA A 34 12.60 12.76 25.73
CA ALA A 34 13.05 12.11 24.49
C ALA A 34 12.30 10.79 24.25
N TRP A 35 11.94 10.53 22.99
CA TRP A 35 11.34 9.26 22.59
C TRP A 35 12.30 8.09 22.84
N GLN A 36 11.77 6.98 23.35
CA GLN A 36 12.52 5.76 23.61
C GLN A 36 11.85 4.57 22.92
N SER A 37 12.61 3.84 22.12
CA SER A 37 12.10 2.70 21.34
C SER A 37 11.53 1.57 22.21
N THR A 38 11.97 1.43 23.46
CA THR A 38 11.50 0.40 24.38
C THR A 38 10.35 0.87 25.27
N MET A 39 9.99 2.15 25.26
CA MET A 39 8.94 2.70 26.13
C MET A 39 7.56 2.54 25.50
N VAL A 40 6.59 2.12 26.32
CA VAL A 40 5.18 2.02 25.91
C VAL A 40 4.49 3.36 26.12
N TYR A 41 3.89 3.89 25.06
CA TYR A 41 3.05 5.09 25.07
C TYR A 41 1.59 4.65 24.96
N ALA A 42 1.03 4.20 26.08
CA ALA A 42 -0.24 3.48 26.10
C ALA A 42 -1.48 4.36 25.88
N THR A 43 -1.43 5.62 26.32
CA THR A 43 -2.56 6.56 26.26
C THR A 43 -2.34 7.57 25.14
N PRO A 44 -3.31 7.80 24.23
CA PRO A 44 -3.23 8.87 23.24
C PRO A 44 -2.96 10.22 23.89
N GLY A 45 -2.11 11.02 23.26
CA GLY A 45 -1.86 12.41 23.67
C GLY A 45 -0.52 12.65 24.37
N ALA A 46 0.27 11.61 24.67
CA ALA A 46 1.61 11.73 25.23
C ALA A 46 2.57 12.42 24.24
N LEU A 47 3.32 13.39 24.74
CA LEU A 47 4.29 14.17 23.95
C LEU A 47 5.71 13.67 24.18
N VAL A 48 6.44 13.45 23.09
CA VAL A 48 7.85 13.05 23.10
C VAL A 48 8.68 13.91 22.16
N ALA A 49 9.96 14.07 22.46
CA ALA A 49 10.90 14.74 21.57
C ALA A 49 11.71 13.74 20.75
N TYR A 50 11.77 13.94 19.43
CA TYR A 50 12.60 13.14 18.53
C TYR A 50 13.11 14.03 17.39
N ASN A 51 14.43 14.01 17.12
CA ASN A 51 15.08 14.83 16.08
C ASN A 51 14.71 16.34 16.12
N GLY A 52 14.64 16.93 17.32
CA GLY A 52 14.34 18.36 17.50
C GLY A 52 12.87 18.75 17.29
N ARG A 53 11.96 17.76 17.19
CA ARG A 53 10.53 17.97 17.02
C ARG A 53 9.73 17.28 18.11
N VAL A 54 8.55 17.81 18.40
CA VAL A 54 7.59 17.24 19.34
C VAL A 54 6.62 16.36 18.57
N TYR A 55 6.42 15.15 19.06
CA TYR A 55 5.44 14.24 18.51
C TYR A 55 4.44 13.83 19.58
N GLN A 56 3.18 13.75 19.18
CA GLN A 56 2.09 13.26 20.01
C GLN A 56 1.66 11.87 19.55
N ASN A 57 1.56 10.90 20.44
CA ASN A 57 0.99 9.61 20.05
C ASN A 57 -0.54 9.72 19.87
N LYS A 58 -1.06 9.19 18.76
CA LYS A 58 -2.48 9.15 18.41
C LYS A 58 -3.20 7.92 19.00
N TRP A 59 -2.45 6.85 19.26
CA TRP A 59 -2.91 5.62 19.89
C TRP A 59 -1.73 4.90 20.59
N TRP A 60 -2.02 3.73 21.17
CA TRP A 60 -1.01 2.89 21.81
C TRP A 60 0.17 2.63 20.86
N THR A 61 1.40 2.86 21.32
CA THR A 61 2.60 2.55 20.53
C THR A 61 3.79 2.19 21.41
N GLN A 62 4.63 1.29 20.92
CA GLN A 62 5.95 0.98 21.46
C GLN A 62 6.87 0.69 20.27
N GLY A 63 8.02 1.33 20.20
CA GLY A 63 9.02 1.06 19.15
C GLY A 63 8.80 1.74 17.80
N ASN A 64 7.61 2.24 17.47
CA ASN A 64 7.40 3.06 16.26
C ASN A 64 8.16 4.39 16.39
N VAL A 65 9.03 4.71 15.42
CA VAL A 65 9.87 5.91 15.46
C VAL A 65 9.05 7.13 15.01
N PRO A 66 8.96 8.21 15.81
CA PRO A 66 8.20 9.40 15.42
C PRO A 66 8.67 10.01 14.10
N GLY A 67 7.74 10.27 13.18
CA GLY A 67 8.00 10.89 11.87
C GLY A 67 8.44 9.94 10.74
N THR A 68 8.51 8.62 10.98
CA THR A 68 8.94 7.64 9.94
C THR A 68 7.79 6.99 9.18
N GLU A 69 6.60 6.97 9.76
CA GLU A 69 5.41 6.34 9.18
C GLU A 69 4.38 7.43 8.84
N GLN A 70 3.99 7.55 7.57
CA GLN A 70 3.02 8.55 7.11
C GLN A 70 1.66 8.43 7.85
N TRP A 71 1.31 7.22 8.29
CA TRP A 71 0.08 6.91 9.01
C TRP A 71 0.32 6.28 10.39
N GLY A 72 1.56 6.37 10.89
CA GLY A 72 1.95 5.73 12.15
C GLY A 72 1.37 6.41 13.38
N PRO A 73 1.69 5.90 14.58
CA PRO A 73 1.09 6.36 15.82
C PRO A 73 1.52 7.77 16.22
N TRP A 74 2.50 8.39 15.57
CA TRP A 74 3.02 9.71 15.95
C TRP A 74 2.51 10.80 15.02
N GLU A 75 1.96 11.86 15.62
CA GLU A 75 1.60 13.11 14.95
C GLU A 75 2.64 14.19 15.27
N ASP A 76 3.20 14.82 14.26
CA ASP A 76 4.15 15.93 14.44
C ASP A 76 3.42 17.19 14.94
N LYS A 77 3.88 17.73 16.07
CA LYS A 77 3.35 18.96 16.68
C LYS A 77 4.27 20.16 16.51
N GLY A 78 5.36 20.02 15.76
CA GLY A 78 6.28 21.09 15.41
C GLY A 78 7.61 21.03 16.14
N GLU A 79 8.41 22.08 15.97
CA GLU A 79 9.78 22.16 16.48
C GLU A 79 9.82 22.50 17.97
N CYS A 80 10.82 21.99 18.67
CA CYS A 80 11.12 22.38 20.04
C CYS A 80 12.62 22.63 20.22
N THR A 81 12.96 23.45 21.20
CA THR A 81 14.36 23.77 21.54
C THR A 81 14.71 23.24 22.92
N GLY A 82 15.87 22.59 23.08
CA GLY A 82 16.43 22.25 24.40
C GLY A 82 16.29 20.81 24.90
N GLY A 83 15.96 19.82 24.06
CA GLY A 83 15.92 18.40 24.44
C GLY A 83 17.20 17.63 24.08
N ALA A 84 17.76 16.87 25.03
CA ALA A 84 18.95 16.04 24.80
C ALA A 84 18.69 14.92 23.77
N SER A 85 19.54 14.86 22.75
CA SER A 85 19.59 13.77 21.77
C SER A 85 20.08 12.47 22.45
N PRO A 86 19.38 11.32 22.33
CA PRO A 86 19.94 10.07 22.83
C PRO A 86 21.07 9.60 21.92
N SER A 87 22.27 9.54 22.49
CA SER A 87 23.42 8.83 21.94
C SER A 87 23.17 7.31 21.98
N PRO A 88 23.53 6.52 20.94
CA PRO A 88 23.48 5.07 21.04
C PRO A 88 24.52 4.58 22.06
N SER A 89 24.05 4.06 23.19
CA SER A 89 24.90 3.42 24.21
C SER A 89 25.28 2.00 23.76
N PRO A 90 26.53 1.54 23.99
CA PRO A 90 27.03 0.26 23.48
C PRO A 90 26.39 -0.97 24.15
N SER A 91 26.31 -2.03 23.34
CA SER A 91 25.82 -3.37 23.64
C SER A 91 26.64 -4.08 24.74
N PRO A 92 26.02 -4.83 25.68
CA PRO A 92 26.77 -5.73 26.55
C PRO A 92 27.23 -6.99 25.79
N SER A 93 28.52 -7.29 26.02
CA SER A 93 29.34 -8.41 25.54
C SER A 93 28.71 -9.81 25.71
N PRO A 94 28.99 -10.79 24.82
CA PRO A 94 28.45 -12.15 24.90
C PRO A 94 29.12 -13.01 25.98
N SER A 95 28.32 -13.87 26.62
CA SER A 95 28.74 -14.95 27.54
C SER A 95 28.90 -16.28 26.77
N PRO A 96 29.77 -17.23 27.21
CA PRO A 96 30.50 -18.11 26.31
C PRO A 96 29.76 -19.39 25.87
N SER A 97 30.22 -19.84 24.70
CA SER A 97 29.90 -21.08 23.97
C SER A 97 30.37 -22.36 24.66
N PRO A 98 29.62 -23.48 24.57
CA PRO A 98 30.19 -24.81 24.67
C PRO A 98 30.56 -25.40 23.28
N SER A 99 31.86 -25.65 23.13
CA SER A 99 32.63 -26.67 22.39
C SER A 99 32.06 -27.40 21.14
N PRO A 100 32.85 -27.55 20.05
CA PRO A 100 32.42 -28.10 18.77
C PRO A 100 32.38 -29.64 18.68
N SER A 101 31.45 -30.12 17.85
CA SER A 101 31.37 -31.50 17.32
C SER A 101 32.23 -31.63 16.04
N PRO A 102 32.88 -32.78 15.76
CA PRO A 102 33.94 -32.85 14.75
C PRO A 102 33.48 -32.75 13.29
N SER A 103 34.36 -32.12 12.52
CA SER A 103 34.30 -31.76 11.09
C SER A 103 34.28 -32.97 10.15
N PRO A 104 33.42 -33.01 9.11
CA PRO A 104 33.62 -33.88 7.96
C PRO A 104 34.70 -33.34 7.00
N SER A 105 35.42 -34.29 6.42
CA SER A 105 36.60 -34.23 5.53
C SER A 105 36.45 -33.30 4.30
N PRO A 106 37.54 -32.66 3.81
CA PRO A 106 37.48 -31.73 2.68
C PRO A 106 37.17 -32.39 1.34
N THR A 107 36.20 -31.82 0.62
CA THR A 107 35.95 -32.07 -0.81
C THR A 107 37.08 -31.46 -1.66
N PRO A 108 37.58 -32.14 -2.71
CA PRO A 108 38.68 -31.64 -3.54
C PRO A 108 38.34 -30.32 -4.27
N ALA A 109 39.34 -29.44 -4.37
CA ALA A 109 39.26 -28.16 -5.06
C ALA A 109 39.02 -28.34 -6.58
N PRO A 110 38.15 -27.54 -7.22
CA PRO A 110 37.99 -27.55 -8.67
C PRO A 110 39.21 -26.92 -9.37
N ALA A 111 39.55 -27.50 -10.52
CA ALA A 111 40.68 -27.13 -11.36
C ALA A 111 40.61 -25.67 -11.87
N PRO A 112 41.76 -24.99 -12.09
CA PRO A 112 41.79 -23.61 -12.55
C PRO A 112 41.22 -23.48 -13.98
N SER A 113 40.30 -22.53 -14.13
CA SER A 113 39.74 -22.08 -15.41
C SER A 113 40.82 -21.38 -16.26
N PRO A 114 40.87 -21.59 -17.59
CA PRO A 114 41.91 -21.03 -18.45
C PRO A 114 41.88 -19.49 -18.47
N THR A 115 43.08 -18.92 -18.41
CA THR A 115 43.36 -17.48 -18.52
C THR A 115 42.87 -16.94 -19.87
N PRO A 116 42.04 -15.87 -19.91
CA PRO A 116 41.67 -15.24 -21.17
C PRO A 116 42.87 -14.50 -21.79
N THR A 117 43.03 -14.70 -23.09
CA THR A 117 44.02 -14.11 -23.99
C THR A 117 43.92 -12.57 -23.99
N PRO A 118 45.04 -11.82 -24.03
CA PRO A 118 45.01 -10.35 -24.00
C PRO A 118 44.29 -9.76 -25.23
N THR A 119 43.32 -8.88 -24.96
CA THR A 119 42.63 -8.04 -25.95
C THR A 119 43.63 -7.06 -26.58
N PRO A 120 43.64 -6.87 -27.92
CA PRO A 120 44.52 -5.91 -28.58
C PRO A 120 44.25 -4.47 -28.13
N ALA A 121 45.32 -3.67 -28.04
CA ALA A 121 45.25 -2.25 -27.69
C ALA A 121 44.41 -1.46 -28.72
N PRO A 122 43.52 -0.55 -28.27
CA PRO A 122 42.69 0.22 -29.17
C PRO A 122 43.53 1.23 -29.99
N THR A 123 43.20 1.32 -31.28
CA THR A 123 43.71 2.30 -32.23
C THR A 123 43.38 3.73 -31.77
N PRO A 124 44.32 4.71 -31.85
CA PRO A 124 44.03 6.09 -31.49
C PRO A 124 42.92 6.68 -32.37
N ALA A 125 41.93 7.30 -31.72
CA ALA A 125 40.85 8.02 -32.38
C ALA A 125 41.38 9.30 -33.08
N PRO A 126 40.81 9.70 -34.23
CA PRO A 126 41.23 10.89 -34.97
C PRO A 126 41.03 12.17 -34.16
N THR A 127 42.02 13.05 -34.26
CA THR A 127 42.08 14.38 -33.63
C THR A 127 40.83 15.23 -33.95
N PRO A 128 40.09 15.71 -32.93
CA PRO A 128 38.99 16.64 -33.15
C PRO A 128 39.48 17.98 -33.72
N ALA A 129 38.71 18.53 -34.66
CA ALA A 129 38.91 19.86 -35.22
C ALA A 129 38.87 20.95 -34.11
N PRO A 130 39.61 22.06 -34.27
CA PRO A 130 39.69 23.11 -33.25
C PRO A 130 38.33 23.73 -32.94
N SER A 131 38.03 23.77 -31.65
CA SER A 131 36.83 24.36 -31.06
C SER A 131 36.72 25.87 -31.36
N PRO A 132 35.51 26.40 -31.64
CA PRO A 132 35.28 27.84 -31.73
C PRO A 132 35.69 28.57 -30.45
N ALA A 133 36.14 29.82 -30.62
CA ALA A 133 36.54 30.72 -29.55
C ALA A 133 35.43 30.92 -28.49
N PRO A 134 35.79 31.09 -27.21
CA PRO A 134 34.83 31.20 -26.12
C PRO A 134 33.93 32.43 -26.30
N SER A 135 32.64 32.17 -26.44
CA SER A 135 31.58 33.17 -26.29
C SER A 135 31.59 33.68 -24.84
N PRO A 136 31.35 34.98 -24.58
CA PRO A 136 31.40 35.55 -23.23
C PRO A 136 30.52 34.74 -22.27
N ALA A 137 31.12 34.31 -21.15
CA ALA A 137 30.48 33.45 -20.16
C ALA A 137 29.18 34.10 -19.66
N LYS A 138 28.04 33.55 -20.09
CA LYS A 138 26.75 33.85 -19.46
C LYS A 138 26.86 33.37 -18.01
N THR A 139 26.68 34.27 -17.06
CA THR A 139 26.68 33.94 -15.63
C THR A 139 25.56 32.94 -15.35
N LYS A 140 25.92 31.75 -14.84
CA LYS A 140 24.95 30.72 -14.45
C LYS A 140 23.94 31.28 -13.43
N PRO A 141 22.65 30.97 -13.56
CA PRO A 141 21.66 31.37 -12.57
C PRO A 141 21.83 30.55 -11.28
N GLY A 142 21.19 31.00 -10.20
CA GLY A 142 21.20 30.27 -8.93
C GLY A 142 20.51 28.92 -9.01
N CYS A 143 20.88 28.00 -8.12
CA CYS A 143 20.16 26.75 -7.99
C CYS A 143 18.83 26.96 -7.23
N TYR A 144 17.77 26.26 -7.66
CA TYR A 144 16.54 26.12 -6.88
C TYR A 144 16.77 25.23 -5.65
N ALA A 145 15.74 25.09 -4.80
CA ALA A 145 15.79 24.19 -3.65
C ALA A 145 16.26 22.77 -4.06
N PRO A 146 17.15 22.13 -3.28
CA PRO A 146 17.67 20.82 -3.63
C PRO A 146 16.54 19.79 -3.67
N TRP A 147 16.63 18.89 -4.64
CA TRP A 147 15.71 17.77 -4.77
C TRP A 147 15.75 16.89 -3.52
N SER A 148 14.57 16.48 -3.06
CA SER A 148 14.38 15.57 -1.94
C SER A 148 13.56 14.37 -2.41
N ALA A 149 14.02 13.16 -2.05
CA ALA A 149 13.30 11.93 -2.33
C ALA A 149 11.90 11.87 -1.68
N THR A 150 11.67 12.65 -0.62
CA THR A 150 10.38 12.65 0.10
C THR A 150 9.44 13.75 -0.35
N SER A 151 9.94 14.77 -1.05
CA SER A 151 9.11 15.87 -1.55
C SER A 151 8.26 15.44 -2.73
N ILE A 152 7.00 15.86 -2.71
CA ILE A 152 6.09 15.70 -3.85
C ILE A 152 6.36 16.85 -4.82
N TYR A 153 6.62 16.49 -6.07
CA TYR A 153 6.76 17.43 -7.17
C TYR A 153 5.65 17.19 -8.17
N ASN A 154 4.68 18.09 -8.22
CA ASN A 154 3.67 18.13 -9.26
C ASN A 154 4.25 18.74 -10.54
N GLU A 155 3.50 18.64 -11.64
CA GLU A 155 3.85 19.27 -12.90
C GLU A 155 4.32 20.72 -12.69
N ASN A 156 5.46 21.07 -13.25
CA ASN A 156 6.12 22.37 -13.20
C ASN A 156 6.85 22.73 -11.90
N ASN A 157 6.79 21.88 -10.88
CA ASN A 157 7.67 22.08 -9.73
C ASN A 157 9.13 21.93 -10.13
N VAL A 158 9.99 22.76 -9.54
CA VAL A 158 11.41 22.82 -9.86
C VAL A 158 12.25 22.41 -8.66
N ALA A 159 13.36 21.73 -8.92
CA ALA A 159 14.33 21.35 -7.92
C ALA A 159 15.72 21.31 -8.53
N SER A 160 16.76 21.46 -7.70
CA SER A 160 18.14 21.29 -8.14
C SER A 160 18.69 19.92 -7.77
N TYR A 161 19.43 19.29 -8.67
CA TYR A 161 20.17 18.05 -8.40
C TYR A 161 21.47 18.08 -9.18
N GLN A 162 22.60 17.80 -8.52
CA GLN A 162 23.94 17.78 -9.16
C GLN A 162 24.26 19.04 -10.00
N ALA A 163 24.08 20.23 -9.42
CA ALA A 163 24.34 21.53 -10.06
C ALA A 163 23.56 21.79 -11.37
N LYS A 164 22.39 21.15 -11.51
CA LYS A 164 21.41 21.41 -12.57
C LYS A 164 20.04 21.69 -11.96
N ASN A 165 19.30 22.61 -12.55
CA ASN A 165 17.90 22.84 -12.24
C ASN A 165 17.03 21.94 -13.13
N TYR A 166 16.02 21.29 -12.55
CA TYR A 166 15.06 20.42 -13.22
C TYR A 166 13.64 20.89 -12.98
N ARG A 167 12.75 20.56 -13.92
CA ARG A 167 11.29 20.76 -13.85
C ARG A 167 10.61 19.40 -13.91
N ALA A 168 9.72 19.11 -12.96
CA ALA A 168 8.86 17.94 -13.03
C ALA A 168 7.86 18.09 -14.19
N LYS A 169 7.75 17.09 -15.04
CA LYS A 169 6.81 17.03 -16.17
C LYS A 169 5.41 16.59 -15.72
N TRP A 170 5.33 15.85 -14.62
CA TRP A 170 4.11 15.41 -13.94
C TRP A 170 4.45 15.00 -12.50
N TRP A 171 3.49 14.44 -11.77
CA TRP A 171 3.67 14.00 -10.39
C TRP A 171 4.89 13.09 -10.23
N ALA A 172 5.76 13.44 -9.29
CA ALA A 172 7.01 12.76 -9.01
C ALA A 172 7.30 12.80 -7.50
N GLN A 173 7.56 11.65 -6.91
CA GLN A 173 8.07 11.50 -5.55
C GLN A 173 9.07 10.34 -5.53
N GLY A 174 10.19 10.48 -4.81
CA GLY A 174 11.22 9.44 -4.74
C GLY A 174 12.09 9.27 -5.99
N THR A 175 11.66 9.76 -7.16
CA THR A 175 12.39 9.65 -8.42
C THR A 175 13.49 10.73 -8.54
N THR A 176 14.75 10.31 -8.66
CA THR A 176 15.90 11.22 -8.78
C THR A 176 15.88 12.00 -10.11
N PRO A 177 16.13 13.33 -10.11
CA PRO A 177 16.16 14.12 -11.34
C PRO A 177 17.32 13.73 -12.25
N THR A 178 16.99 13.12 -13.38
CA THR A 178 17.90 12.75 -14.45
C THR A 178 17.35 13.27 -15.78
N SER A 179 18.08 13.17 -16.89
CA SER A 179 17.51 13.50 -18.22
C SER A 179 16.57 12.37 -18.66
N GLY A 180 15.30 12.47 -18.28
CA GLY A 180 14.31 11.43 -18.50
C GLY A 180 13.10 11.63 -17.61
N ASP A 181 12.05 10.87 -17.84
CA ASP A 181 10.82 11.04 -17.07
C ASP A 181 11.00 10.66 -15.58
N PRO A 182 10.37 11.39 -14.65
CA PRO A 182 9.42 12.50 -14.85
C PRO A 182 10.09 13.89 -14.95
N TRP A 183 11.41 14.01 -15.13
CA TRP A 183 12.15 15.26 -15.01
C TRP A 183 12.67 15.83 -16.34
N ALA A 184 12.40 17.11 -16.60
CA ALA A 184 13.02 17.87 -17.67
C ALA A 184 14.20 18.68 -17.11
N VAL A 185 15.38 18.59 -17.73
CA VAL A 185 16.52 19.45 -17.37
C VAL A 185 16.20 20.87 -17.86
N ILE A 186 16.32 21.87 -16.98
CA ILE A 186 16.18 23.29 -17.35
C ILE A 186 17.54 23.80 -17.81
N GLU A 187 18.52 23.82 -16.92
CA GLU A 187 19.86 24.37 -17.17
C GLU A 187 20.86 23.98 -16.07
N ASP A 188 22.15 24.25 -16.30
CA ASP A 188 23.17 24.23 -15.25
C ASP A 188 22.98 25.43 -14.30
N CYS A 189 23.13 25.22 -13.01
CA CYS A 189 23.01 26.26 -11.99
C CYS A 189 24.28 26.41 -11.15
N ASP A 190 24.44 27.55 -10.48
CA ASP A 190 25.52 27.85 -9.55
C ASP A 190 25.05 27.61 -8.10
N PRO A 191 25.57 26.58 -7.39
CA PRO A 191 25.19 26.28 -6.01
C PRO A 191 25.52 27.39 -5.01
N ALA A 192 26.43 28.32 -5.36
CA ALA A 192 26.78 29.47 -4.52
C ALA A 192 25.74 30.61 -4.60
N LYS A 193 24.76 30.50 -5.50
CA LYS A 193 23.68 31.46 -5.68
C LYS A 193 22.34 30.77 -5.48
N VAL A 194 21.48 31.36 -4.65
CA VAL A 194 20.11 30.86 -4.47
C VAL A 194 19.21 31.54 -5.50
N ALA A 195 18.54 30.74 -6.34
CA ALA A 195 17.51 31.29 -7.21
C ALA A 195 16.34 31.79 -6.37
N PRO A 196 15.67 32.91 -6.74
CA PRO A 196 14.45 33.31 -6.08
C PRO A 196 13.43 32.16 -6.10
N PRO A 197 12.57 32.03 -5.07
CA PRO A 197 11.53 31.02 -5.05
C PRO A 197 10.75 31.13 -6.35
N ALA A 198 10.61 30.00 -7.06
CA ALA A 198 9.81 29.95 -8.28
C ALA A 198 8.44 30.58 -7.95
N PRO A 199 7.90 31.46 -8.80
CA PRO A 199 6.59 32.06 -8.54
C PRO A 199 5.64 30.92 -8.21
N THR A 200 5.08 30.93 -7.01
CA THR A 200 4.06 29.96 -6.60
C THR A 200 3.03 29.98 -7.72
N PRO A 201 2.79 28.86 -8.43
CA PRO A 201 1.65 28.84 -9.31
C PRO A 201 0.47 29.11 -8.38
N THR A 202 -0.13 30.29 -8.51
CA THR A 202 -1.56 30.42 -8.22
C THR A 202 -2.18 29.19 -8.86
N PRO A 203 -3.03 28.41 -8.17
CA PRO A 203 -3.68 27.28 -8.82
C PRO A 203 -4.38 27.84 -10.05
N VAL A 204 -3.72 27.72 -11.19
CA VAL A 204 -4.34 27.87 -12.48
C VAL A 204 -5.26 26.67 -12.44
N PRO A 205 -6.59 26.87 -12.49
CA PRO A 205 -7.49 25.74 -12.66
C PRO A 205 -6.87 24.90 -13.76
N THR A 206 -6.62 23.61 -13.50
CA THR A 206 -6.12 22.66 -14.51
C THR A 206 -6.79 23.08 -15.81
N PRO A 207 -6.03 23.53 -16.84
CA PRO A 207 -6.64 24.03 -18.05
C PRO A 207 -7.68 22.98 -18.41
N ALA A 208 -8.95 23.40 -18.46
CA ALA A 208 -10.00 22.49 -18.88
C ALA A 208 -9.46 21.81 -20.14
N PRO A 209 -9.45 20.46 -20.20
CA PRO A 209 -8.80 19.75 -21.29
C PRO A 209 -9.17 20.48 -22.57
N ALA A 210 -8.17 20.81 -23.41
CA ALA A 210 -8.43 21.49 -24.67
C ALA A 210 -9.69 20.84 -25.27
N PRO A 211 -10.77 21.61 -25.53
CA PRO A 211 -12.03 21.03 -25.96
C PRO A 211 -11.73 20.08 -27.09
N VAL A 212 -12.19 18.83 -26.96
CA VAL A 212 -12.04 17.86 -28.04
C VAL A 212 -12.47 18.57 -29.32
N PRO A 213 -11.63 18.61 -30.38
CA PRO A 213 -12.00 19.29 -31.61
C PRO A 213 -13.41 18.85 -32.00
N PRO A 214 -14.31 19.79 -32.35
CA PRO A 214 -15.74 19.49 -32.55
C PRO A 214 -15.98 18.41 -33.62
N ASP A 215 -14.98 18.12 -34.45
CA ASP A 215 -15.01 17.16 -35.54
C ASP A 215 -14.70 15.72 -35.10
N VAL A 216 -14.27 15.47 -33.85
CA VAL A 216 -14.04 14.11 -33.35
C VAL A 216 -15.36 13.52 -32.84
N PRO A 217 -15.91 12.47 -33.48
CA PRO A 217 -17.17 11.89 -33.05
C PRO A 217 -17.06 11.19 -31.69
N ILE A 218 -18.04 11.42 -30.82
CA ILE A 218 -18.20 10.66 -29.57
C ILE A 218 -18.47 9.20 -29.94
N PRO A 219 -17.73 8.21 -29.38
CA PRO A 219 -17.98 6.81 -29.65
C PRO A 219 -19.36 6.38 -29.14
N THR A 220 -19.99 5.45 -29.84
CA THR A 220 -21.15 4.72 -29.32
C THR A 220 -20.74 3.85 -28.13
N ARG A 221 -21.71 3.48 -27.30
CA ARG A 221 -21.46 2.55 -26.19
C ARG A 221 -20.88 1.22 -26.68
N ALA A 222 -21.42 0.69 -27.78
CA ALA A 222 -20.93 -0.55 -28.38
C ALA A 222 -19.46 -0.46 -28.84
N GLN A 223 -19.04 0.68 -29.39
CA GLN A 223 -17.63 0.91 -29.75
C GLN A 223 -16.73 0.95 -28.51
N ALA A 224 -17.14 1.63 -27.44
CA ALA A 224 -16.38 1.66 -26.20
C ALA A 224 -16.28 0.28 -25.53
N GLU A 225 -17.37 -0.49 -25.49
CA GLU A 225 -17.37 -1.86 -25.00
C GLU A 225 -16.50 -2.79 -25.87
N GLN A 226 -16.39 -2.54 -27.17
CA GLN A 226 -15.47 -3.29 -28.03
C GLN A 226 -14.00 -2.95 -27.73
N VAL A 227 -13.67 -1.66 -27.51
CA VAL A 227 -12.32 -1.26 -27.10
C VAL A 227 -11.93 -1.90 -25.76
N GLU A 228 -12.84 -1.92 -24.80
CA GLU A 228 -12.62 -2.60 -23.51
C GLU A 228 -12.30 -4.10 -23.71
N LYS A 229 -13.07 -4.78 -24.57
CA LYS A 229 -12.81 -6.19 -24.91
C LYS A 229 -11.45 -6.35 -25.55
N ASP A 230 -11.11 -5.53 -26.54
CA ASP A 230 -9.85 -5.64 -27.29
C ASP A 230 -8.64 -5.42 -26.39
N LEU A 231 -8.66 -4.39 -25.54
CA LEU A 231 -7.56 -4.06 -24.62
C LEU A 231 -7.43 -5.07 -23.46
N THR A 232 -8.51 -5.77 -23.09
CA THR A 232 -8.49 -6.78 -22.03
C THR A 232 -8.48 -8.23 -22.54
N ASN A 233 -8.34 -8.44 -23.85
CA ASN A 233 -8.22 -9.76 -24.46
C ASN A 233 -6.75 -10.20 -24.53
N THR A 234 -6.11 -10.31 -23.36
CA THR A 234 -4.71 -10.76 -23.25
C THR A 234 -4.62 -11.99 -22.34
N PRO A 235 -3.57 -12.82 -22.47
CA PRO A 235 -3.32 -13.93 -21.56
C PRO A 235 -3.23 -13.49 -20.09
N THR A 236 -2.66 -12.31 -19.82
CA THR A 236 -2.57 -11.73 -18.48
C THR A 236 -3.95 -11.44 -17.90
N PHE A 237 -4.83 -10.76 -18.65
CA PHE A 237 -6.20 -10.52 -18.19
C PHE A 237 -6.99 -11.82 -18.05
N ALA A 238 -6.81 -12.78 -18.95
CA ALA A 238 -7.46 -14.09 -18.84
C ALA A 238 -7.05 -14.81 -17.53
N ALA A 239 -5.75 -14.79 -17.20
CA ALA A 239 -5.23 -15.36 -15.96
C ALA A 239 -5.76 -14.63 -14.71
N ILE A 240 -5.75 -13.29 -14.70
CA ILE A 240 -6.26 -12.50 -13.57
C ILE A 240 -7.77 -12.71 -13.40
N LYS A 241 -8.57 -12.60 -14.48
CA LYS A 241 -10.02 -12.82 -14.46
C LYS A 241 -10.35 -14.23 -13.97
N GLN A 242 -9.56 -15.23 -14.37
CA GLN A 242 -9.70 -16.58 -13.84
C GLN A 242 -9.37 -16.63 -12.34
N MET A 243 -8.31 -15.98 -11.87
CA MET A 243 -7.94 -15.95 -10.45
C MET A 243 -9.00 -15.28 -9.56
N ILE A 244 -9.59 -14.16 -10.00
CA ILE A 244 -10.53 -13.37 -9.19
C ILE A 244 -12.01 -13.77 -9.37
N ARG A 245 -12.29 -14.77 -10.22
CA ARG A 245 -13.67 -15.17 -10.52
C ARG A 245 -14.45 -15.50 -9.26
N THR A 246 -15.72 -15.15 -9.24
CA THR A 246 -16.61 -15.45 -8.12
C THR A 246 -17.73 -16.41 -8.52
N ALA A 247 -18.17 -17.22 -7.56
CA ALA A 247 -19.40 -17.98 -7.69
C ALA A 247 -20.64 -17.10 -7.45
N ASP A 248 -21.77 -17.52 -8.00
CA ASP A 248 -23.07 -16.91 -7.75
C ASP A 248 -23.45 -17.03 -6.26
N ASN A 249 -24.11 -16.00 -5.71
CA ASN A 249 -24.45 -15.99 -4.30
C ASN A 249 -25.45 -17.10 -3.92
N ALA A 250 -26.28 -17.58 -4.84
CA ALA A 250 -27.15 -18.73 -4.58
C ALA A 250 -26.36 -20.02 -4.29
N ILE A 251 -25.20 -20.21 -4.94
CA ILE A 251 -24.29 -21.33 -4.66
C ILE A 251 -23.69 -21.16 -3.25
N VAL A 252 -23.27 -19.93 -2.92
CA VAL A 252 -22.68 -19.60 -1.63
C VAL A 252 -23.69 -19.78 -0.49
N ASP A 253 -24.92 -19.30 -0.66
CA ASP A 253 -25.98 -19.42 0.35
C ASP A 253 -26.36 -20.89 0.60
N ALA A 254 -26.36 -21.70 -0.47
CA ALA A 254 -26.64 -23.14 -0.40
C ALA A 254 -25.49 -23.97 0.20
N THR A 255 -24.27 -23.42 0.27
CA THR A 255 -23.08 -24.13 0.79
C THR A 255 -23.24 -24.43 2.27
N ASP A 256 -22.98 -25.68 2.64
CA ASP A 256 -23.00 -26.17 4.01
C ASP A 256 -22.13 -27.42 4.16
N ALA A 257 -21.74 -27.76 5.39
CA ALA A 257 -20.84 -28.88 5.65
C ALA A 257 -21.43 -30.23 5.18
N GLY A 258 -20.61 -31.03 4.50
CA GLY A 258 -20.90 -32.39 4.06
C GLY A 258 -21.82 -32.50 2.84
N LYS A 259 -22.24 -31.38 2.22
CA LYS A 259 -23.14 -31.44 1.06
C LYS A 259 -22.42 -31.93 -0.19
N ALA A 260 -22.95 -32.98 -0.81
CA ALA A 260 -22.45 -33.48 -2.09
C ALA A 260 -22.56 -32.46 -3.24
N SER A 261 -23.46 -31.48 -3.11
CA SER A 261 -23.63 -30.37 -4.06
C SER A 261 -22.62 -29.24 -3.86
N ASN A 262 -21.76 -29.29 -2.85
CA ASN A 262 -20.74 -28.28 -2.64
C ASN A 262 -19.81 -28.18 -3.87
N PRO A 263 -19.32 -26.97 -4.22
CA PRO A 263 -18.28 -26.83 -5.24
C PRO A 263 -17.04 -27.68 -4.95
N VAL A 264 -16.33 -28.12 -5.99
CA VAL A 264 -15.18 -29.04 -5.85
C VAL A 264 -14.10 -28.48 -4.92
N ASN A 265 -13.85 -27.18 -4.95
CA ASN A 265 -12.89 -26.54 -4.06
C ASN A 265 -13.33 -26.58 -2.58
N VAL A 266 -14.63 -26.43 -2.31
CA VAL A 266 -15.21 -26.61 -0.97
C VAL A 266 -15.06 -28.06 -0.52
N GLN A 267 -15.45 -29.03 -1.35
CA GLN A 267 -15.29 -30.46 -1.04
C GLN A 267 -13.84 -30.83 -0.73
N ARG A 268 -12.87 -30.24 -1.44
CA ARG A 268 -11.43 -30.40 -1.16
C ARG A 268 -11.05 -29.83 0.19
N VAL A 269 -11.51 -28.62 0.51
CA VAL A 269 -11.28 -28.01 1.83
C VAL A 269 -11.85 -28.88 2.94
N GLU A 270 -13.05 -29.44 2.78
CA GLU A 270 -13.68 -30.30 3.79
C GLU A 270 -12.88 -31.58 4.07
N LYS A 271 -12.17 -32.12 3.07
CA LYS A 271 -11.25 -33.27 3.25
C LYS A 271 -10.01 -32.93 4.07
N ILE A 272 -9.54 -31.67 4.02
CA ILE A 272 -8.32 -31.21 4.68
C ILE A 272 -8.64 -30.63 6.07
N VAL A 273 -9.67 -29.78 6.14
CA VAL A 273 -10.15 -29.09 7.34
C VAL A 273 -11.65 -29.32 7.44
N ASN A 274 -12.03 -30.43 8.07
CA ASN A 274 -13.42 -30.68 8.46
C ASN A 274 -13.80 -29.81 9.68
N ALA A 275 -15.08 -29.86 10.09
CA ALA A 275 -15.57 -29.07 11.23
C ALA A 275 -14.77 -29.31 12.53
N ALA A 276 -14.39 -30.56 12.83
CA ALA A 276 -13.60 -30.87 14.02
C ALA A 276 -12.18 -30.27 13.96
N LYS A 277 -11.54 -30.32 12.77
CA LYS A 277 -10.24 -29.67 12.56
C LYS A 277 -10.37 -28.14 12.64
N TRP A 278 -11.47 -27.55 12.19
CA TRP A 278 -11.75 -26.12 12.35
C TRP A 278 -11.82 -25.72 13.84
N GLU A 279 -12.60 -26.44 14.65
CA GLU A 279 -12.65 -26.21 16.10
C GLU A 279 -11.29 -26.40 16.77
N PHE A 280 -10.53 -27.40 16.32
CA PHE A 280 -9.16 -27.59 16.79
C PHE A 280 -8.25 -26.41 16.40
N LEU A 281 -8.28 -25.94 15.15
CA LEU A 281 -7.39 -24.88 14.70
C LEU A 281 -7.73 -23.52 15.28
N PHE A 282 -9.02 -23.24 15.54
CA PHE A 282 -9.50 -21.94 15.99
C PHE A 282 -10.44 -22.04 17.21
N PRO A 283 -9.97 -22.57 18.36
CA PRO A 283 -10.78 -22.76 19.56
C PRO A 283 -11.15 -21.45 20.27
N ARG A 284 -10.40 -20.35 20.02
CA ARG A 284 -10.60 -19.05 20.67
C ARG A 284 -11.19 -17.97 19.75
N ARG A 285 -11.64 -18.36 18.56
CA ARG A 285 -12.22 -17.42 17.59
C ARG A 285 -13.48 -16.77 18.11
N ASP A 286 -13.79 -15.58 17.60
CA ASP A 286 -15.11 -14.99 17.77
C ASP A 286 -16.20 -15.92 17.18
N PRO A 287 -17.35 -16.12 17.87
CA PRO A 287 -18.40 -17.02 17.41
C PRO A 287 -18.96 -16.71 16.00
N SER A 288 -18.83 -15.48 15.51
CA SER A 288 -19.22 -15.10 14.15
C SER A 288 -18.39 -15.79 13.06
N TYR A 289 -17.16 -16.20 13.36
CA TYR A 289 -16.31 -16.98 12.45
C TYR A 289 -16.72 -18.45 12.46
N THR A 290 -17.86 -18.77 11.86
CA THR A 290 -18.36 -20.14 11.80
C THR A 290 -17.65 -20.98 10.74
N TYR A 291 -17.61 -22.30 10.93
CA TYR A 291 -17.10 -23.21 9.89
C TYR A 291 -17.91 -23.09 8.59
N ARG A 292 -19.23 -22.88 8.69
CA ARG A 292 -20.07 -22.64 7.51
C ARG A 292 -19.66 -21.35 6.78
N ALA A 293 -19.44 -20.24 7.51
CA ALA A 293 -18.94 -19.00 6.93
C ALA A 293 -17.60 -19.20 6.20
N PHE A 294 -16.71 -20.03 6.75
CA PHE A 294 -15.47 -20.41 6.08
C PHE A 294 -15.74 -21.13 4.75
N LEU A 295 -16.60 -22.18 4.75
CA LEU A 295 -16.95 -22.88 3.52
C LEU A 295 -17.63 -21.97 2.48
N GLN A 296 -18.47 -21.04 2.92
CA GLN A 296 -19.11 -20.04 2.05
C GLN A 296 -18.08 -19.09 1.42
N ALA A 297 -17.09 -18.63 2.19
CA ALA A 297 -15.99 -17.84 1.66
C ALA A 297 -15.18 -18.60 0.61
N ILE A 298 -14.89 -19.89 0.84
CA ILE A 298 -14.23 -20.76 -0.15
C ILE A 298 -15.11 -20.95 -1.40
N ALA A 299 -16.42 -21.19 -1.22
CA ALA A 299 -17.36 -21.35 -2.32
C ALA A 299 -17.39 -20.11 -3.22
N LYS A 300 -17.35 -18.91 -2.62
CA LYS A 300 -17.37 -17.64 -3.35
C LYS A 300 -16.17 -17.48 -4.27
N PHE A 301 -15.01 -18.05 -3.96
CA PHE A 301 -13.77 -17.89 -4.73
C PHE A 301 -13.22 -19.22 -5.24
N PRO A 302 -13.70 -19.71 -6.41
CA PRO A 302 -13.30 -21.00 -6.98
C PRO A 302 -11.81 -21.15 -7.32
N ALA A 303 -11.02 -20.07 -7.30
CA ALA A 303 -9.57 -20.13 -7.47
C ALA A 303 -8.83 -20.68 -6.25
N VAL A 304 -9.40 -20.50 -5.05
CA VAL A 304 -8.84 -21.09 -3.82
C VAL A 304 -9.12 -22.57 -3.83
N CYS A 305 -8.07 -23.37 -3.62
CA CYS A 305 -8.17 -24.83 -3.64
C CYS A 305 -8.80 -25.36 -4.94
N ALA A 306 -8.46 -24.77 -6.08
CA ALA A 306 -8.99 -25.15 -7.40
C ALA A 306 -8.48 -26.51 -7.89
N ASP A 307 -9.11 -27.03 -8.95
CA ASP A 307 -8.51 -28.07 -9.79
C ASP A 307 -7.50 -27.47 -10.76
N TYR A 308 -6.49 -28.27 -11.11
CA TYR A 308 -5.46 -27.91 -12.08
C TYR A 308 -5.42 -28.94 -13.21
N LYS A 309 -5.42 -28.46 -14.45
CA LYS A 309 -5.38 -29.31 -15.66
C LYS A 309 -3.96 -29.53 -16.19
N ASP A 310 -2.97 -28.90 -15.56
CA ASP A 310 -1.57 -28.86 -15.95
C ASP A 310 -0.68 -29.83 -15.12
N GLY A 311 -1.30 -30.73 -14.35
CA GLY A 311 -0.60 -31.75 -13.56
C GLY A 311 -0.14 -31.27 -12.18
N ARG A 312 -0.38 -30.01 -11.80
CA ARG A 312 -0.14 -29.55 -10.43
C ARG A 312 -0.99 -30.32 -9.42
N ASP A 313 -0.41 -30.60 -8.25
CA ASP A 313 -1.10 -31.26 -7.15
C ASP A 313 -2.06 -30.29 -6.44
N ALA A 314 -3.34 -30.38 -6.80
CA ALA A 314 -4.40 -29.54 -6.24
C ALA A 314 -4.55 -29.69 -4.72
N GLU A 315 -4.32 -30.88 -4.16
CA GLU A 315 -4.46 -31.09 -2.72
C GLU A 315 -3.28 -30.49 -1.96
N ALA A 316 -2.04 -30.71 -2.44
CA ALA A 316 -0.86 -30.11 -1.84
C ALA A 316 -0.90 -28.58 -1.89
N ILE A 317 -1.32 -28.00 -3.03
CA ILE A 317 -1.50 -26.55 -3.17
C ILE A 317 -2.60 -26.06 -2.21
N CYS A 318 -3.72 -26.78 -2.10
CA CYS A 318 -4.78 -26.39 -1.17
C CYS A 318 -4.31 -26.41 0.29
N ARG A 319 -3.57 -27.44 0.73
CA ARG A 319 -3.00 -27.50 2.08
C ARG A 319 -2.09 -26.29 2.34
N LYS A 320 -1.23 -25.94 1.38
CA LYS A 320 -0.34 -24.78 1.48
C LYS A 320 -1.12 -23.46 1.51
N THR A 321 -2.10 -23.29 0.62
CA THR A 321 -3.02 -22.14 0.61
C THR A 321 -3.67 -21.94 1.98
N LEU A 322 -4.22 -23.00 2.56
CA LEU A 322 -4.88 -22.94 3.87
C LEU A 322 -3.87 -22.62 4.99
N ALA A 323 -2.70 -23.24 5.00
CA ALA A 323 -1.67 -22.97 6.01
C ALA A 323 -1.20 -21.51 5.96
N THR A 324 -0.94 -20.97 4.76
CA THR A 324 -0.56 -19.57 4.56
C THR A 324 -1.68 -18.62 4.98
N MET A 325 -2.91 -18.89 4.55
CA MET A 325 -4.07 -18.05 4.89
C MET A 325 -4.31 -17.99 6.40
N PHE A 326 -4.30 -19.15 7.07
CA PHE A 326 -4.53 -19.24 8.51
C PHE A 326 -3.41 -18.60 9.33
N ALA A 327 -2.16 -18.71 8.90
CA ALA A 327 -1.04 -18.04 9.55
C ALA A 327 -1.20 -16.52 9.52
N HIS A 328 -1.65 -15.97 8.38
CA HIS A 328 -1.96 -14.54 8.30
C HIS A 328 -3.18 -14.18 9.15
N PHE A 329 -4.25 -14.98 9.16
CA PHE A 329 -5.40 -14.73 10.05
C PHE A 329 -4.99 -14.67 11.53
N ALA A 330 -4.14 -15.61 11.96
CA ALA A 330 -3.62 -15.64 13.31
C ALA A 330 -2.83 -14.37 13.63
N GLN A 331 -2.04 -13.84 12.70
CA GLN A 331 -1.32 -12.57 12.90
C GLN A 331 -2.24 -11.34 12.88
N GLU A 332 -3.25 -11.29 12.02
CA GLU A 332 -4.12 -10.11 11.88
C GLU A 332 -5.15 -9.98 12.99
N THR A 333 -5.65 -11.11 13.50
CA THR A 333 -6.85 -11.15 14.35
C THR A 333 -6.68 -12.02 15.58
N GLY A 334 -5.46 -12.47 15.86
CA GLY A 334 -5.16 -13.29 17.01
C GLY A 334 -5.22 -12.51 18.33
N GLU A 335 -5.40 -13.25 19.42
CA GLU A 335 -5.29 -12.68 20.75
C GLU A 335 -3.82 -12.44 21.17
N HIS A 336 -2.89 -13.24 20.64
CA HIS A 336 -1.45 -13.17 20.91
C HIS A 336 -1.07 -13.28 22.39
N ASP A 337 -1.89 -13.99 23.17
CA ASP A 337 -1.64 -14.25 24.58
C ASP A 337 -0.60 -15.36 24.76
N ILE A 338 0.63 -14.96 25.04
CA ILE A 338 1.77 -15.87 25.29
C ILE A 338 1.62 -16.67 26.59
N HIS A 339 0.71 -16.28 27.49
CA HIS A 339 0.47 -16.96 28.76
C HIS A 339 -0.70 -17.97 28.67
N SER A 340 -1.41 -17.99 27.55
CA SER A 340 -2.49 -18.94 27.31
C SER A 340 -1.95 -20.37 27.20
N SER A 341 -2.73 -21.33 27.69
CA SER A 341 -2.49 -22.75 27.41
C SER A 341 -2.78 -23.13 25.95
N THR A 342 -3.52 -22.29 25.23
CA THR A 342 -3.74 -22.44 23.78
C THR A 342 -2.52 -21.88 23.05
N PRO A 343 -1.84 -22.65 22.19
CA PRO A 343 -0.74 -22.13 21.38
C PRO A 343 -1.17 -20.93 20.55
N GLU A 344 -0.34 -19.88 20.47
CA GLU A 344 -0.68 -18.61 19.79
C GLU A 344 -1.22 -18.77 18.36
N PHE A 345 -0.68 -19.71 17.56
CA PHE A 345 -1.18 -19.93 16.19
C PHE A 345 -2.66 -20.35 16.16
N ARG A 346 -3.16 -20.96 17.24
CA ARG A 346 -4.56 -21.38 17.43
C ARG A 346 -5.43 -20.31 18.10
N GLN A 347 -4.88 -19.13 18.35
CA GLN A 347 -5.62 -17.99 18.90
C GLN A 347 -6.13 -17.04 17.82
N GLY A 348 -5.94 -17.38 16.53
CA GLY A 348 -6.42 -16.57 15.40
C GLY A 348 -7.93 -16.45 15.33
N LEU A 349 -8.41 -15.45 14.58
CA LEU A 349 -9.83 -15.12 14.41
C LEU A 349 -10.51 -14.70 15.73
N HIS A 350 -9.74 -14.25 16.72
CA HIS A 350 -10.30 -13.77 17.99
C HIS A 350 -11.01 -12.43 17.83
N TRP A 351 -10.42 -11.51 17.06
CA TRP A 351 -10.99 -10.19 16.81
C TRP A 351 -11.76 -10.15 15.48
N VAL A 352 -13.05 -9.82 15.53
CA VAL A 352 -13.87 -9.59 14.33
C VAL A 352 -13.96 -8.10 13.96
N ARG A 353 -13.80 -7.20 14.93
CA ARG A 353 -13.75 -5.76 14.76
C ARG A 353 -12.40 -5.24 15.24
N GLU A 354 -11.95 -4.15 14.64
CA GLU A 354 -10.78 -3.41 15.10
C GLU A 354 -10.94 -3.05 16.59
N MET A 355 -9.88 -3.31 17.36
CA MET A 355 -9.92 -3.14 18.80
C MET A 355 -10.26 -1.69 19.19
N GLY A 356 -11.25 -1.53 20.07
CA GLY A 356 -11.72 -0.21 20.52
C GLY A 356 -12.73 0.46 19.59
N CYS A 357 -13.06 -0.15 18.45
CA CYS A 357 -14.01 0.39 17.49
C CYS A 357 -15.40 -0.25 17.64
N SER A 358 -16.44 0.58 17.45
CA SER A 358 -17.83 0.12 17.44
C SER A 358 -18.68 0.96 16.50
N GLU A 359 -19.80 0.38 16.04
CA GLU A 359 -20.77 1.02 15.14
C GLU A 359 -21.29 2.33 15.72
N THR A 360 -21.51 2.38 17.04
CA THR A 360 -22.19 3.49 17.74
C THR A 360 -21.27 4.38 18.58
N GLY A 361 -19.99 4.03 18.76
CA GLY A 361 -19.06 4.84 19.56
C GLY A 361 -18.70 6.18 18.91
N ASP A 362 -17.85 6.98 19.54
CA ASP A 362 -17.40 8.26 18.95
C ASP A 362 -16.11 8.11 18.11
N GLY A 363 -15.38 6.99 18.30
CA GLY A 363 -14.11 6.71 17.62
C GLY A 363 -14.25 5.89 16.33
N CYS A 364 -13.11 5.72 15.65
CA CYS A 364 -12.92 4.84 14.49
C CYS A 364 -13.91 5.08 13.33
N GLY A 365 -14.16 6.33 12.95
CA GLY A 365 -15.04 6.62 11.81
C GLY A 365 -14.51 6.04 10.48
N TYR A 366 -13.20 6.25 10.22
CA TYR A 366 -12.58 5.99 8.91
C TYR A 366 -13.38 6.66 7.78
N ASN A 367 -13.68 7.95 7.98
CA ASN A 367 -14.56 8.72 7.11
C ASN A 367 -13.86 9.91 6.41
N ALA A 368 -12.54 10.02 6.49
CA ALA A 368 -11.81 11.09 5.80
C ALA A 368 -12.04 11.03 4.29
N GLU A 369 -12.12 9.82 3.75
CA GLU A 369 -12.31 9.54 2.33
C GLU A 369 -13.80 9.52 1.90
N CYS A 370 -14.70 9.93 2.80
CA CYS A 370 -16.11 10.18 2.48
C CYS A 370 -16.33 11.56 1.83
N ASP A 371 -15.28 12.37 1.67
CA ASP A 371 -15.36 13.68 1.02
C ASP A 371 -15.81 13.53 -0.45
N PRO A 372 -16.96 14.12 -0.85
CA PRO A 372 -17.44 14.04 -2.23
C PRO A 372 -16.57 14.80 -3.25
N ASN A 373 -15.58 15.57 -2.78
CA ASN A 373 -14.66 16.30 -3.66
C ASN A 373 -13.43 15.49 -4.07
N ILE A 374 -13.16 14.36 -3.41
CA ILE A 374 -12.10 13.43 -3.81
C ILE A 374 -12.70 12.23 -4.54
N TRP A 375 -11.89 11.56 -5.37
CA TRP A 375 -12.40 10.49 -6.22
C TRP A 375 -12.98 9.30 -5.43
N GLN A 376 -12.41 8.99 -4.25
CA GLN A 376 -12.90 7.91 -3.39
C GLN A 376 -14.32 8.18 -2.92
N GLY A 377 -14.61 9.41 -2.44
CA GLY A 377 -15.95 9.79 -1.99
C GLY A 377 -16.94 10.00 -3.13
N GLN A 378 -16.46 10.28 -4.35
CA GLN A 378 -17.30 10.31 -5.56
C GLN A 378 -17.75 8.92 -6.00
N LEU A 379 -16.82 7.95 -5.99
CA LEU A 379 -17.07 6.61 -6.52
C LEU A 379 -17.67 5.67 -5.48
N TYR A 380 -17.15 5.73 -4.25
CA TYR A 380 -17.52 4.89 -3.12
C TYR A 380 -18.18 5.76 -2.05
N VAL A 381 -19.30 6.37 -2.44
CA VAL A 381 -20.08 7.27 -1.60
C VAL A 381 -20.42 6.57 -0.29
N CYS A 382 -19.99 7.16 0.82
CA CYS A 382 -20.26 6.61 2.13
C CYS A 382 -21.76 6.61 2.43
N GLY A 383 -22.28 5.46 2.86
CA GLY A 383 -23.62 5.37 3.44
C GLY A 383 -23.75 6.25 4.67
N LYS A 384 -25.00 6.59 5.02
CA LYS A 384 -25.33 7.45 6.18
C LYS A 384 -26.27 6.75 7.16
N ASN A 385 -26.12 7.09 8.43
CA ASN A 385 -27.08 6.81 9.49
C ASN A 385 -28.32 7.70 9.34
N ALA A 386 -29.38 7.39 10.10
CA ALA A 386 -30.62 8.16 10.08
C ALA A 386 -30.44 9.62 10.55
N ASP A 387 -29.45 9.88 11.40
CA ASP A 387 -29.08 11.22 11.88
C ASP A 387 -28.20 12.01 10.87
N GLY A 388 -27.89 11.41 9.72
CA GLY A 388 -27.07 12.02 8.67
C GLY A 388 -25.56 11.84 8.83
N SER A 389 -25.08 11.29 9.96
CA SER A 389 -23.68 10.93 10.14
C SER A 389 -23.28 9.77 9.20
N PHE A 390 -22.01 9.67 8.83
CA PHE A 390 -21.56 8.57 7.98
C PHE A 390 -21.58 7.22 8.70
N ARG A 391 -21.86 6.16 7.96
CA ARG A 391 -21.51 4.79 8.37
C ARG A 391 -20.00 4.69 8.58
N LYS A 392 -19.56 3.77 9.43
CA LYS A 392 -18.15 3.64 9.80
C LYS A 392 -17.46 2.48 9.10
N TYR A 393 -16.24 2.72 8.64
CA TYR A 393 -15.45 1.80 7.82
C TYR A 393 -14.14 1.38 8.49
N TYR A 394 -14.15 1.20 9.81
CA TYR A 394 -13.01 0.61 10.53
C TYR A 394 -12.86 -0.88 10.21
N GLY A 395 -11.77 -1.48 10.70
CA GLY A 395 -11.40 -2.87 10.41
C GLY A 395 -12.47 -3.88 10.81
N ARG A 396 -12.91 -4.71 9.85
CA ARG A 396 -13.78 -5.86 10.11
C ARG A 396 -13.30 -7.15 9.43
N GLY A 397 -13.62 -8.28 10.06
CA GLY A 397 -13.32 -9.60 9.54
C GLY A 397 -11.84 -9.99 9.63
N ALA A 398 -11.51 -11.14 9.06
CA ALA A 398 -10.22 -11.80 9.18
C ALA A 398 -9.06 -11.03 8.51
N LYS A 399 -9.37 -10.08 7.64
CA LYS A 399 -8.41 -9.18 6.99
C LYS A 399 -8.37 -7.78 7.60
N GLN A 400 -9.28 -7.48 8.53
CA GLN A 400 -9.52 -6.13 9.02
C GLN A 400 -9.74 -5.16 7.84
N LEU A 401 -10.80 -5.41 7.05
CA LEU A 401 -11.18 -4.56 5.93
C LEU A 401 -11.56 -3.17 6.46
N SER A 402 -10.87 -2.13 5.98
CA SER A 402 -11.05 -0.73 6.42
C SER A 402 -11.20 0.20 5.22
N TYR A 403 -11.75 1.40 5.44
CA TYR A 403 -12.01 2.47 4.46
C TYR A 403 -13.15 2.19 3.46
N ASN A 404 -13.95 3.22 3.17
CA ASN A 404 -15.11 3.15 2.26
C ASN A 404 -14.75 2.58 0.89
N TYR A 405 -13.64 2.99 0.27
CA TYR A 405 -13.27 2.53 -1.07
C TYR A 405 -12.96 1.02 -1.11
N ASN A 406 -12.41 0.44 -0.04
CA ASN A 406 -12.21 -1.01 0.05
C ASN A 406 -13.52 -1.75 0.30
N TYR A 407 -14.41 -1.23 1.16
CA TYR A 407 -15.76 -1.79 1.35
C TYR A 407 -16.56 -1.75 0.06
N GLY A 408 -16.49 -0.65 -0.67
CA GLY A 408 -17.17 -0.46 -1.95
C GLY A 408 -16.63 -1.41 -3.03
N GLN A 409 -15.32 -1.54 -3.17
CA GLN A 409 -14.71 -2.52 -4.09
C GLN A 409 -15.07 -3.96 -3.71
N PHE A 410 -14.98 -4.30 -2.42
CA PHE A 410 -15.36 -5.63 -1.94
C PHE A 410 -16.86 -5.91 -2.21
N SER A 411 -17.73 -4.94 -1.94
CA SER A 411 -19.16 -5.01 -2.25
C SER A 411 -19.43 -5.19 -3.74
N GLN A 412 -18.68 -4.49 -4.60
CA GLN A 412 -18.77 -4.65 -6.06
C GLN A 412 -18.45 -6.08 -6.48
N VAL A 413 -17.45 -6.72 -5.87
CA VAL A 413 -17.08 -8.11 -6.17
C VAL A 413 -18.07 -9.11 -5.58
N MET A 414 -18.66 -8.82 -4.42
CA MET A 414 -19.64 -9.71 -3.78
C MET A 414 -21.03 -9.64 -4.43
N TYR A 415 -21.46 -8.45 -4.85
CA TYR A 415 -22.84 -8.15 -5.21
C TYR A 415 -23.02 -7.45 -6.56
N GLY A 416 -21.94 -7.12 -7.26
CA GLY A 416 -22.00 -6.32 -8.50
C GLY A 416 -22.39 -4.85 -8.26
N LYS A 417 -22.44 -4.41 -7.00
CA LYS A 417 -22.79 -3.04 -6.59
C LYS A 417 -21.94 -2.59 -5.42
N PRO A 418 -21.38 -1.36 -5.43
CA PRO A 418 -20.56 -0.90 -4.32
C PRO A 418 -21.40 -0.52 -3.08
N THR A 419 -22.66 -0.13 -3.27
CA THR A 419 -23.47 0.49 -2.21
C THR A 419 -23.90 -0.46 -1.10
N ILE A 420 -24.00 -1.78 -1.36
CA ILE A 420 -24.54 -2.73 -0.37
C ILE A 420 -23.74 -2.70 0.95
N LEU A 421 -22.42 -2.77 0.88
CA LEU A 421 -21.58 -2.70 2.09
C LEU A 421 -21.17 -1.27 2.47
N LEU A 422 -21.40 -0.28 1.60
CA LEU A 422 -21.29 1.13 1.98
C LEU A 422 -22.47 1.55 2.87
N ASP A 423 -23.67 1.07 2.57
CA ASP A 423 -24.88 1.34 3.35
C ASP A 423 -24.96 0.47 4.61
N ASN A 424 -24.34 -0.72 4.58
CA ASN A 424 -24.38 -1.70 5.66
C ASN A 424 -23.01 -2.38 5.93
N PRO A 425 -21.99 -1.62 6.38
CA PRO A 425 -20.64 -2.16 6.57
C PRO A 425 -20.53 -3.20 7.70
N ASP A 426 -21.47 -3.19 8.67
CA ASP A 426 -21.50 -4.17 9.76
C ASP A 426 -21.70 -5.62 9.26
N SER A 427 -22.29 -5.80 8.07
CA SER A 427 -22.44 -7.12 7.45
C SER A 427 -21.11 -7.85 7.27
N VAL A 428 -19.99 -7.12 7.14
CA VAL A 428 -18.66 -7.73 7.06
C VAL A 428 -18.26 -8.40 8.36
N ALA A 429 -18.75 -7.97 9.52
CA ALA A 429 -18.47 -8.62 10.80
C ALA A 429 -19.46 -9.74 11.14
N SER A 430 -20.71 -9.64 10.67
CA SER A 430 -21.81 -10.50 11.13
C SER A 430 -22.20 -11.64 10.18
N THR A 431 -21.61 -11.72 8.99
CA THR A 431 -21.92 -12.75 7.98
C THR A 431 -20.66 -13.46 7.49
N TRP A 432 -20.81 -14.39 6.53
CA TRP A 432 -19.68 -15.08 5.89
C TRP A 432 -18.66 -14.15 5.22
N LEU A 433 -19.05 -12.88 5.03
CA LEU A 433 -18.16 -11.81 4.59
C LEU A 433 -16.96 -11.58 5.52
N ASN A 434 -17.05 -11.98 6.80
CA ASN A 434 -15.96 -11.86 7.76
C ASN A 434 -14.72 -12.66 7.34
N LEU A 435 -14.90 -13.80 6.67
CA LEU A 435 -13.83 -14.60 6.11
C LEU A 435 -13.62 -14.31 4.62
N ALA A 436 -14.70 -14.02 3.89
CA ALA A 436 -14.59 -13.73 2.46
C ALA A 436 -13.81 -12.46 2.15
N SER A 437 -13.78 -11.46 3.04
CA SER A 437 -12.94 -10.26 2.88
C SER A 437 -11.45 -10.63 2.84
N ALA A 438 -11.04 -11.65 3.60
CA ALA A 438 -9.67 -12.12 3.61
C ALA A 438 -9.36 -13.04 2.42
N VAL A 439 -10.30 -13.90 2.03
CA VAL A 439 -10.17 -14.71 0.80
C VAL A 439 -10.10 -13.80 -0.44
N PHE A 440 -10.89 -12.74 -0.47
CA PHE A 440 -10.84 -11.69 -1.50
C PHE A 440 -9.44 -11.11 -1.61
N PHE A 441 -8.88 -10.59 -0.51
CA PHE A 441 -7.52 -10.05 -0.49
C PHE A 441 -6.47 -11.09 -0.92
N PHE A 442 -6.71 -12.37 -0.63
CA PHE A 442 -5.81 -13.45 -0.97
C PHE A 442 -5.72 -13.74 -2.47
N VAL A 443 -6.83 -13.61 -3.20
CA VAL A 443 -6.91 -13.91 -4.65
C VAL A 443 -6.82 -12.67 -5.53
N TYR A 444 -7.18 -11.50 -5.02
CA TYR A 444 -7.22 -10.27 -5.81
C TYR A 444 -5.84 -9.61 -5.89
N PRO A 445 -5.25 -9.47 -7.09
CA PRO A 445 -3.95 -8.82 -7.22
C PRO A 445 -4.05 -7.31 -6.98
N GLN A 446 -2.98 -6.70 -6.49
CA GLN A 446 -2.85 -5.26 -6.34
C GLN A 446 -1.53 -4.82 -6.97
N PRO A 447 -1.47 -4.66 -8.31
CA PRO A 447 -0.26 -4.26 -9.01
C PRO A 447 0.45 -3.09 -8.29
N PRO A 448 1.78 -3.16 -8.13
CA PRO A 448 2.71 -4.17 -8.68
C PRO A 448 2.76 -5.52 -7.94
N LYS A 449 1.92 -5.76 -6.93
CA LYS A 449 1.91 -6.98 -6.14
C LYS A 449 1.06 -8.09 -6.83
N PRO A 450 1.57 -9.33 -6.92
CA PRO A 450 0.74 -10.47 -7.32
C PRO A 450 -0.29 -10.78 -6.22
N SER A 451 -1.26 -11.64 -6.53
CA SER A 451 -2.09 -12.23 -5.48
C SER A 451 -1.30 -13.28 -4.70
N MET A 452 -1.64 -13.49 -3.42
CA MET A 452 -1.00 -14.55 -2.62
C MET A 452 -1.29 -15.94 -3.19
N GLN A 453 -2.47 -16.15 -3.75
CA GLN A 453 -2.80 -17.41 -4.42
C GLN A 453 -1.87 -17.69 -5.61
N ALA A 454 -1.49 -16.68 -6.40
CA ALA A 454 -0.56 -16.84 -7.52
C ALA A 454 0.87 -17.19 -7.07
N VAL A 455 1.29 -16.70 -5.88
CA VAL A 455 2.58 -17.09 -5.28
C VAL A 455 2.57 -18.58 -4.90
N ILE A 456 1.45 -19.04 -4.33
CA ILE A 456 1.35 -20.39 -3.73
C ILE A 456 1.13 -21.47 -4.78
N ASP A 457 0.31 -21.20 -5.78
CA ASP A 457 0.06 -22.17 -6.86
C ASP A 457 1.13 -22.12 -7.97
N GLY A 458 2.06 -21.17 -7.88
CA GLY A 458 3.17 -21.01 -8.80
C GLY A 458 2.81 -20.33 -10.13
N SER A 459 1.63 -19.75 -10.26
CA SER A 459 1.29 -18.99 -11.48
C SER A 459 2.05 -17.67 -11.58
N TRP A 460 2.51 -17.12 -10.46
CA TRP A 460 3.43 -15.98 -10.46
C TRP A 460 4.87 -16.45 -10.65
N GLN A 461 5.53 -15.93 -11.70
CA GLN A 461 6.90 -16.25 -12.05
C GLN A 461 7.76 -14.97 -12.00
N PRO A 462 8.55 -14.77 -10.93
CA PRO A 462 9.30 -13.53 -10.74
C PRO A 462 10.34 -13.33 -11.85
N ASN A 463 10.38 -12.12 -12.42
CA ASN A 463 11.37 -11.75 -13.42
C ASN A 463 12.71 -11.36 -12.76
N ALA A 464 13.70 -10.95 -13.55
CA ALA A 464 15.01 -10.55 -13.04
C ALA A 464 14.93 -9.39 -12.03
N THR A 465 14.01 -8.45 -12.22
CA THR A 465 13.79 -7.32 -11.29
C THR A 465 13.30 -7.84 -9.95
N ASP A 466 12.24 -8.67 -9.94
CA ASP A 466 11.69 -9.28 -8.73
C ASP A 466 12.78 -10.06 -7.97
N GLN A 467 13.54 -10.89 -8.68
CA GLN A 467 14.61 -11.71 -8.12
C GLN A 467 15.73 -10.84 -7.52
N SER A 468 16.15 -9.76 -8.20
CA SER A 468 17.16 -8.81 -7.70
C SER A 468 16.67 -8.01 -6.48
N SER A 469 15.36 -7.90 -6.32
CA SER A 469 14.68 -7.35 -5.15
C SER A 469 14.48 -8.37 -4.04
N GLY A 470 14.95 -9.61 -4.21
CA GLY A 470 14.82 -10.69 -3.24
C GLY A 470 13.40 -11.26 -3.13
N LEU A 471 12.51 -10.93 -4.07
CA LEU A 471 11.13 -11.39 -4.17
C LEU A 471 11.11 -12.73 -4.92
N VAL A 472 11.23 -13.82 -4.17
CA VAL A 472 11.25 -15.20 -4.68
C VAL A 472 10.08 -16.00 -4.10
N PRO A 473 9.56 -17.04 -4.78
CA PRO A 473 8.38 -17.76 -4.31
C PRO A 473 8.62 -18.37 -2.92
N GLY A 474 7.67 -18.15 -2.01
CA GLY A 474 7.73 -18.61 -0.63
C GLY A 474 6.83 -17.78 0.29
N PHE A 475 6.65 -18.25 1.53
CA PHE A 475 5.82 -17.58 2.53
C PHE A 475 6.26 -16.13 2.83
N GLY A 476 7.55 -15.80 2.73
CA GLY A 476 8.03 -14.43 2.97
C GLY A 476 7.41 -13.40 2.02
N VAL A 477 7.18 -13.78 0.76
CA VAL A 477 6.56 -12.88 -0.22
C VAL A 477 5.08 -12.65 0.09
N THR A 478 4.38 -13.58 0.74
CA THR A 478 2.99 -13.34 1.15
C THR A 478 2.89 -12.33 2.29
N THR A 479 3.86 -12.32 3.21
CA THR A 479 4.05 -11.22 4.19
C THR A 479 4.34 -9.89 3.49
N MET A 480 5.19 -9.90 2.46
CA MET A 480 5.50 -8.71 1.66
C MET A 480 4.26 -8.11 0.98
N ILE A 481 3.39 -8.98 0.44
CA ILE A 481 2.12 -8.56 -0.18
C ILE A 481 1.20 -7.89 0.84
N ILE A 482 1.03 -8.51 2.02
CA ILE A 482 0.14 -8.04 3.09
C ILE A 482 0.61 -6.73 3.69
N ASN A 483 1.86 -6.66 4.16
CA ASN A 483 2.34 -5.52 4.97
C ASN A 483 3.84 -5.26 4.80
N GLY A 484 4.36 -5.45 3.60
CA GLY A 484 5.80 -5.32 3.31
C GLY A 484 6.40 -3.93 3.57
N GLY A 485 5.58 -2.87 3.57
CA GLY A 485 6.04 -1.52 3.93
C GLY A 485 6.40 -1.35 5.41
N VAL A 486 5.91 -2.23 6.27
CA VAL A 486 6.11 -2.18 7.73
C VAL A 486 6.96 -3.36 8.21
N GLU A 487 6.73 -4.55 7.65
CA GLU A 487 7.30 -5.80 8.18
C GLU A 487 8.57 -6.29 7.46
N CYS A 488 8.89 -5.72 6.30
CA CYS A 488 9.90 -6.26 5.39
C CYS A 488 10.96 -5.24 4.99
N GLY A 489 12.04 -5.72 4.34
CA GLY A 489 13.11 -4.88 3.80
C GLY A 489 14.16 -4.39 4.78
N GLY A 490 13.95 -4.60 6.08
CA GLY A 490 14.99 -4.41 7.10
C GLY A 490 16.13 -5.43 7.00
N ASN A 491 17.15 -5.25 7.85
CA ASN A 491 18.29 -6.18 7.99
C ASN A 491 17.99 -7.38 8.91
N THR A 492 16.87 -7.34 9.63
CA THR A 492 16.40 -8.38 10.54
C THR A 492 14.89 -8.55 10.43
N GLU A 493 14.37 -9.74 10.72
CA GLU A 493 12.92 -9.96 10.80
C GLU A 493 12.34 -9.20 11.99
N VAL A 494 11.25 -8.47 11.75
CA VAL A 494 10.48 -7.85 12.83
C VAL A 494 9.62 -8.90 13.55
N ALA A 495 9.17 -8.59 14.76
CA ALA A 495 8.40 -9.52 15.59
C ALA A 495 7.13 -10.05 14.89
N GLN A 496 6.44 -9.19 14.14
CA GLN A 496 5.24 -9.54 13.38
C GLN A 496 5.55 -10.58 12.30
N SER A 497 6.63 -10.38 11.53
CA SER A 497 7.07 -11.36 10.52
C SER A 497 7.51 -12.68 11.17
N LEU A 498 8.23 -12.63 12.29
CA LEU A 498 8.59 -13.83 13.06
C LEU A 498 7.36 -14.61 13.55
N ASN A 499 6.32 -13.91 14.01
CA ASN A 499 5.05 -14.52 14.40
C ASN A 499 4.36 -15.20 13.21
N ARG A 500 4.28 -14.53 12.05
CA ARG A 500 3.75 -15.12 10.82
C ARG A 500 4.50 -16.40 10.44
N ILE A 501 5.83 -16.39 10.48
CA ILE A 501 6.66 -17.57 10.19
C ILE A 501 6.35 -18.70 11.18
N LYS A 502 6.29 -18.40 12.48
CA LYS A 502 5.95 -19.36 13.55
C LYS A 502 4.57 -19.98 13.33
N TYR A 503 3.58 -19.17 13.02
CA TYR A 503 2.22 -19.62 12.77
C TYR A 503 2.15 -20.45 11.49
N TYR A 504 2.81 -20.03 10.41
CA TYR A 504 2.87 -20.79 9.16
C TYR A 504 3.49 -22.17 9.35
N LYS A 505 4.63 -22.27 10.03
CA LYS A 505 5.24 -23.57 10.35
C LYS A 505 4.29 -24.48 11.16
N SER A 506 3.54 -23.89 12.10
CA SER A 506 2.60 -24.63 12.94
C SER A 506 1.39 -25.13 12.14
N PHE A 507 0.77 -24.28 11.33
CA PHE A 507 -0.31 -24.69 10.43
C PHE A 507 0.16 -25.65 9.35
N ALA A 508 1.36 -25.46 8.82
CA ALA A 508 1.96 -26.37 7.85
C ALA A 508 2.11 -27.78 8.42
N ALA A 509 2.61 -27.91 9.66
CA ALA A 509 2.67 -29.19 10.35
C ALA A 509 1.27 -29.80 10.55
N GLU A 510 0.31 -29.00 11.00
CA GLU A 510 -1.07 -29.46 11.24
C GLU A 510 -1.83 -29.88 9.97
N LEU A 511 -1.45 -29.34 8.81
CA LEU A 511 -2.10 -29.59 7.53
C LEU A 511 -1.27 -30.48 6.58
N ASN A 512 -0.14 -31.01 7.04
CA ASN A 512 0.79 -31.83 6.27
C ASN A 512 1.36 -31.11 5.04
N VAL A 513 1.77 -29.84 5.20
CA VAL A 513 2.47 -29.06 4.18
C VAL A 513 3.98 -29.21 4.38
N PRO A 514 4.73 -29.70 3.37
CA PRO A 514 6.18 -29.68 3.42
C PRO A 514 6.72 -28.25 3.44
N VAL A 515 7.65 -27.97 4.35
CA VAL A 515 8.38 -26.70 4.44
C VAL A 515 9.87 -26.99 4.28
N PRO A 516 10.39 -27.03 3.04
CA PRO A 516 11.79 -27.33 2.81
C PRO A 516 12.68 -26.17 3.28
N ASP A 517 13.92 -26.47 3.67
CA ASP A 517 14.89 -25.45 4.10
C ASP A 517 15.18 -24.40 3.00
N SER A 518 14.92 -24.74 1.74
CA SER A 518 15.04 -23.83 0.60
C SER A 518 13.89 -22.83 0.49
N GLU A 519 12.78 -23.01 1.21
CA GLU A 519 11.66 -22.07 1.16
C GLU A 519 12.01 -20.79 1.93
N LYS A 520 11.93 -19.64 1.26
CA LYS A 520 12.12 -18.34 1.91
C LYS A 520 10.88 -17.97 2.72
N LEU A 521 10.93 -18.19 4.03
CA LEU A 521 9.83 -17.93 4.95
C LEU A 521 9.74 -16.48 5.42
N GLY A 522 10.90 -15.83 5.60
CA GLY A 522 10.98 -14.44 6.04
C GLY A 522 11.05 -13.45 4.89
N CYS A 523 10.85 -12.16 5.19
CA CYS A 523 10.89 -11.07 4.21
C CYS A 523 11.99 -10.03 4.47
N THR A 524 12.93 -10.34 5.37
CA THR A 524 14.18 -9.58 5.56
C THR A 524 14.91 -9.43 4.23
N GLY A 525 15.40 -8.21 3.97
CA GLY A 525 16.13 -7.87 2.76
C GLY A 525 15.32 -7.90 1.46
N MET A 526 14.01 -8.17 1.49
CA MET A 526 13.14 -8.01 0.32
C MET A 526 12.88 -6.52 0.07
N LYS A 527 13.08 -6.06 -1.17
CA LYS A 527 12.66 -4.71 -1.57
C LYS A 527 11.18 -4.70 -1.95
N GLN A 528 10.58 -3.51 -1.96
CA GLN A 528 9.21 -3.30 -2.44
C GLN A 528 9.04 -3.81 -3.88
N PHE A 529 7.84 -4.32 -4.18
CA PHE A 529 7.42 -4.58 -5.56
C PHE A 529 7.51 -3.29 -6.38
N SER A 530 7.90 -3.40 -7.65
CA SER A 530 8.04 -2.26 -8.55
C SER A 530 7.23 -2.45 -9.84
N ASP A 531 7.04 -1.36 -10.57
CA ASP A 531 6.41 -1.30 -11.90
C ASP A 531 7.14 -2.15 -12.96
N GLN A 532 8.41 -2.46 -12.73
CA GLN A 532 9.21 -3.37 -13.56
C GLN A 532 9.07 -4.84 -13.16
N GLY A 533 8.31 -5.14 -12.10
CA GLY A 533 8.05 -6.49 -11.63
C GLY A 533 7.09 -7.26 -12.55
N SER A 534 7.19 -8.58 -12.53
CA SER A 534 6.36 -9.47 -13.38
C SER A 534 4.86 -9.40 -13.07
N ALA A 535 4.48 -8.88 -11.90
CA ALA A 535 3.10 -8.73 -11.46
C ALA A 535 2.55 -7.30 -11.62
N ALA A 536 3.32 -6.38 -12.22
CA ALA A 536 2.91 -5.01 -12.51
C ALA A 536 1.98 -4.93 -13.74
N ALA A 537 0.89 -5.71 -13.72
CA ALA A 537 -0.10 -5.70 -14.77
C ALA A 537 -0.90 -4.39 -14.76
N ASP A 538 -1.15 -3.83 -15.95
CA ASP A 538 -1.98 -2.65 -16.09
C ASP A 538 -3.46 -3.04 -15.96
N THR A 539 -4.07 -2.80 -14.79
CA THR A 539 -5.43 -3.25 -14.45
C THR A 539 -6.40 -2.10 -14.17
N THR A 540 -6.01 -0.88 -14.48
CA THR A 540 -6.77 0.34 -14.16
C THR A 540 -6.95 1.18 -15.42
N TRP A 541 -8.15 1.72 -15.61
CA TRP A 541 -8.44 2.69 -16.67
C TRP A 541 -8.19 4.11 -16.17
N VAL A 542 -7.41 4.86 -16.94
CA VAL A 542 -7.25 6.31 -16.77
C VAL A 542 -7.44 6.99 -18.11
N LYS A 543 -7.65 8.30 -18.09
CA LYS A 543 -7.69 9.12 -19.31
C LYS A 543 -6.44 8.89 -20.17
N ASP A 544 -6.65 8.65 -21.46
CA ASP A 544 -5.57 8.64 -22.43
C ASP A 544 -5.20 10.09 -22.81
N TRP A 545 -3.98 10.50 -22.47
CA TRP A 545 -3.48 11.87 -22.70
C TRP A 545 -2.70 12.01 -24.01
N HIS A 546 -2.56 10.95 -24.80
CA HIS A 546 -1.84 11.02 -26.07
C HIS A 546 -2.63 11.84 -27.11
N ASP A 547 -1.91 12.59 -27.95
CA ASP A 547 -2.51 13.40 -29.00
C ASP A 547 -3.41 12.56 -29.92
N GLY A 548 -4.63 13.04 -30.16
CA GLY A 548 -5.62 12.35 -31.00
C GLY A 548 -6.43 11.24 -30.31
N MET A 549 -6.21 10.98 -29.02
CA MET A 549 -6.93 9.94 -28.25
C MET A 549 -8.16 10.46 -27.49
N ALA A 550 -8.94 11.35 -28.10
CA ALA A 550 -10.17 11.83 -27.49
C ALA A 550 -11.18 10.69 -27.27
N TYR A 551 -11.93 10.75 -26.15
CA TYR A 551 -12.91 9.74 -25.74
C TYR A 551 -12.34 8.32 -25.56
N ARG A 552 -11.07 8.21 -25.13
CA ARG A 552 -10.43 6.92 -24.86
C ARG A 552 -9.76 6.87 -23.49
N CYS A 553 -9.84 5.73 -22.84
CA CYS A 553 -9.04 5.46 -21.66
C CYS A 553 -7.91 4.49 -21.99
N MET A 554 -6.80 4.58 -21.26
CA MET A 554 -5.66 3.67 -21.37
C MET A 554 -5.49 2.88 -20.07
N LEU A 555 -4.74 1.78 -20.17
CA LEU A 555 -4.41 0.93 -19.03
C LEU A 555 -3.18 1.47 -18.30
N VAL A 556 -3.20 1.41 -16.97
CA VAL A 556 -2.05 1.68 -16.08
C VAL A 556 -1.99 0.68 -14.93
N ASN A 557 -0.80 0.54 -14.33
CA ASN A 557 -0.49 -0.38 -13.24
C ASN A 557 -0.66 0.20 -11.82
N TYR A 558 -1.16 1.43 -11.68
CA TYR A 558 -1.53 2.02 -10.40
C TYR A 558 -3.05 2.12 -10.26
N GLN A 559 -3.56 2.15 -9.03
CA GLN A 559 -4.99 2.13 -8.77
C GLN A 559 -5.61 3.53 -8.88
N GLU A 560 -6.72 3.63 -9.62
CA GLU A 560 -7.55 4.83 -9.79
C GLU A 560 -9.04 4.43 -9.79
N LYS A 561 -9.92 5.36 -10.16
CA LYS A 561 -11.39 5.20 -10.18
C LYS A 561 -11.90 3.93 -10.87
N PHE A 562 -11.36 3.56 -12.03
CA PHE A 562 -11.99 2.59 -12.91
C PHE A 562 -11.11 1.36 -13.07
N SER A 563 -11.65 0.17 -12.79
CA SER A 563 -10.88 -1.06 -12.87
C SER A 563 -11.11 -1.78 -14.20
N ALA A 564 -10.05 -2.18 -14.88
CA ALA A 564 -10.12 -3.07 -16.04
C ALA A 564 -10.54 -4.50 -15.71
N LEU A 565 -10.69 -4.80 -14.42
CA LEU A 565 -11.20 -6.07 -13.91
C LEU A 565 -12.73 -6.07 -13.74
N ILE A 566 -13.39 -4.91 -13.89
CA ILE A 566 -14.83 -4.75 -13.79
C ILE A 566 -15.40 -4.43 -15.18
N PRO A 567 -16.22 -5.33 -15.77
CA PRO A 567 -16.83 -5.08 -17.07
C PRO A 567 -17.64 -3.77 -17.10
N GLY A 568 -17.42 -2.96 -18.13
CA GLY A 568 -18.11 -1.69 -18.34
C GLY A 568 -17.46 -0.49 -17.64
N ASP A 569 -16.40 -0.69 -16.84
CA ASP A 569 -15.69 0.43 -16.22
C ASP A 569 -14.91 1.26 -17.23
N TYR A 570 -14.54 0.71 -18.40
CA TYR A 570 -13.99 1.50 -19.49
C TYR A 570 -15.01 2.55 -19.99
N VAL A 571 -16.28 2.15 -20.17
CA VAL A 571 -17.36 3.07 -20.55
C VAL A 571 -17.51 4.15 -19.49
N LYS A 572 -17.52 3.79 -18.20
CA LYS A 572 -17.59 4.77 -17.11
C LYS A 572 -16.39 5.71 -17.09
N CYS A 573 -15.20 5.22 -17.40
CA CYS A 573 -14.01 6.04 -17.55
C CYS A 573 -14.20 7.10 -18.64
N VAL A 574 -14.61 6.70 -19.84
CA VAL A 574 -14.85 7.63 -20.95
C VAL A 574 -15.96 8.64 -20.62
N GLU A 575 -17.08 8.19 -20.02
CA GLU A 575 -18.16 9.09 -19.61
C GLU A 575 -17.70 10.10 -18.54
N ASN A 576 -16.92 9.65 -17.55
CA ASN A 576 -16.43 10.50 -16.47
C ASN A 576 -15.42 11.54 -16.95
N GLU A 577 -14.41 11.11 -17.71
CA GLU A 577 -13.27 11.95 -18.10
C GLU A 577 -13.62 13.02 -19.14
N TRP A 578 -14.72 12.83 -19.88
CA TRP A 578 -15.22 13.78 -20.88
C TRP A 578 -16.61 14.37 -20.57
N GLY A 579 -17.25 13.98 -19.47
CA GLY A 579 -18.59 14.46 -19.12
C GLY A 579 -19.67 14.11 -20.16
N VAL A 580 -19.54 12.96 -20.81
CA VAL A 580 -20.45 12.51 -21.88
C VAL A 580 -21.30 11.32 -21.43
N LYS A 581 -22.35 11.02 -22.21
CA LYS A 581 -23.11 9.76 -22.10
C LYS A 581 -23.04 9.02 -23.41
N LEU A 582 -22.47 7.81 -23.38
CA LEU A 582 -22.33 6.98 -24.58
C LEU A 582 -23.68 6.34 -24.88
N LYS A 583 -24.16 6.52 -26.12
CA LYS A 583 -25.47 6.02 -26.58
C LYS A 583 -25.37 4.64 -27.21
#